data_AF-A0A9W8X833-F1
#
_entry.id   AF-A0A9W8X833-F1
#
_cell.length_a   1.000
_cell.length_b   1.000
_cell.length_c   1.000
_cell.angle_alpha   90.00
_cell.angle_beta   90.00
_cell.angle_gamma   90.00
#
_symmetry.space_group_name_H-M   'P 1'
#
loop_
_entity.id
_entity.type
_entity.pdbx_description
1 polymer ?
#
loop_
_entity_poly.entity_id
_entity_poly.type
_entity_poly.pdbx_seq_one_letter_code
_entity_poly.pdbx_strand_id
1 'polypeptide(L)'
;MGDNTFIPALTPGIMICRPSLHNDTPDNRATFKRWSVMHFRDLFNLPGPSPASQGITRALRYINSAGELFFTFHADDVKIWASDAYKNRSPRLDLEHTREVEQGEEAVLQGEKAFEGKEEPMVWDICNAEFAILSASSSSLDEKDAKPYHEFPLALLCPRGAKPTAPPCLLITLTCTSAEALENPSKQLTTMRVAVVGYISSVILKGQANGEVYESMYRHLPDEQPDMHPIIGKGKHGNGSWIVCVVVQAECSEEGLRANIEQVVESTKRKEDGEWDVKVGVWRAQVFLS
;
A
#
# COMPACT_ATOMS: atom_id res chain seq x y z
N MET A 1 3.86 37.82 25.11
CA MET A 1 2.83 36.75 25.08
C MET A 1 3.21 35.87 23.92
N GLY A 2 3.75 34.68 24.19
CA GLY A 2 4.09 33.73 23.14
C GLY A 2 2.81 33.09 22.65
N ASP A 3 2.51 33.25 21.36
CA ASP A 3 1.47 32.49 20.69
C ASP A 3 1.85 31.01 20.79
N ASN A 4 1.18 30.27 21.69
CA ASN A 4 1.20 28.82 21.67
C ASN A 4 0.32 28.39 20.49
N THR A 5 0.85 28.51 19.27
CA THR A 5 0.28 27.87 18.10
C THR A 5 0.27 26.37 18.36
N PHE A 6 -0.91 25.84 18.68
CA PHE A 6 -1.15 24.42 18.78
C PHE A 6 -0.88 23.81 17.41
N ILE A 7 0.20 23.04 17.29
CA ILE A 7 0.48 22.22 16.11
C ILE A 7 -0.28 20.91 16.33
N PRO A 8 -1.31 20.61 15.53
CA PRO A 8 -2.01 19.33 15.64
C PRO A 8 -1.03 18.18 15.46
N ALA A 9 -1.14 17.14 16.29
CA ALA A 9 -0.34 15.94 16.10
C ALA A 9 -0.68 15.30 14.74
N LEU A 10 0.35 14.97 13.97
CA LEU A 10 0.19 14.27 12.70
C LEU A 10 -0.34 12.85 12.96
N THR A 11 -1.10 12.32 12.00
CA THR A 11 -1.59 10.93 12.04
C THR A 11 -0.99 10.14 10.89
N PRO A 12 0.19 9.52 11.07
CA PRO A 12 0.84 8.75 10.02
C PRO A 12 -0.04 7.57 9.58
N GLY A 13 0.02 7.23 8.30
CA GLY A 13 -0.77 6.12 7.79
C GLY A 13 -0.45 5.77 6.35
N ILE A 14 -1.29 4.88 5.80
CA ILE A 14 -1.20 4.43 4.44
C ILE A 14 -2.58 4.49 3.77
N MET A 15 -2.57 4.78 2.47
CA MET A 15 -3.65 4.41 1.57
C MET A 15 -3.23 3.14 0.83
N ILE A 16 -4.10 2.13 0.88
CA ILE A 16 -3.99 0.95 0.02
C ILE A 16 -4.85 1.18 -1.21
N CYS A 17 -4.32 0.86 -2.39
CA CYS A 17 -5.07 0.87 -3.63
C CYS A 17 -4.93 -0.46 -4.38
N ARG A 18 -6.06 -0.98 -4.85
CA ARG A 18 -6.15 -2.21 -5.64
C ARG A 18 -6.89 -1.90 -6.96
N PRO A 19 -6.15 -1.51 -8.00
CA PRO A 19 -6.74 -1.23 -9.29
C PRO A 19 -6.95 -2.52 -10.09
N SER A 20 -8.07 -2.56 -10.80
CA SER A 20 -8.41 -3.59 -11.77
C SER A 20 -8.85 -2.89 -13.06
N LEU A 21 -8.38 -3.35 -14.23
CA LEU A 21 -8.82 -2.75 -15.50
C LEU A 21 -10.22 -3.23 -15.85
N HIS A 22 -11.08 -2.33 -16.35
CA HIS A 22 -12.42 -2.72 -16.84
C HIS A 22 -12.32 -3.70 -18.01
N ASN A 23 -11.38 -3.44 -18.92
CA ASN A 23 -11.05 -4.27 -20.07
C ASN A 23 -9.54 -4.43 -20.13
N ASP A 24 -9.04 -5.60 -19.77
CA ASP A 24 -7.60 -5.88 -19.69
C ASP A 24 -6.97 -6.12 -21.08
N THR A 25 -6.93 -5.07 -21.90
CA THR A 25 -6.27 -5.05 -23.22
C THR A 25 -4.81 -4.60 -23.09
N PRO A 26 -3.93 -4.97 -24.04
CA PRO A 26 -2.55 -4.46 -24.07
C PRO A 26 -2.47 -2.94 -24.00
N ASP A 27 -3.37 -2.24 -24.70
CA ASP A 27 -3.41 -0.77 -24.74
C ASP A 27 -3.82 -0.19 -23.39
N ASN A 28 -4.88 -0.72 -22.75
CA ASN A 28 -5.29 -0.26 -21.42
C ASN A 28 -4.21 -0.54 -20.37
N ARG A 29 -3.52 -1.69 -20.45
CA ARG A 29 -2.36 -1.96 -19.59
C ARG A 29 -1.24 -0.96 -19.80
N ALA A 30 -0.93 -0.62 -21.04
CA ALA A 30 0.10 0.36 -21.36
C ALA A 30 -0.27 1.76 -20.84
N THR A 31 -1.51 2.20 -21.08
CA THR A 31 -2.05 3.47 -20.57
C THR A 31 -2.05 3.52 -19.05
N PHE A 32 -2.56 2.48 -18.37
CA PHE A 32 -2.56 2.41 -16.91
C PHE A 32 -1.15 2.38 -16.33
N LYS A 33 -0.21 1.70 -16.99
CA LYS A 33 1.20 1.70 -16.59
C LYS A 33 1.79 3.12 -16.67
N ARG A 34 1.61 3.83 -17.79
CA ARG A 34 2.09 5.22 -17.94
C ARG A 34 1.47 6.14 -16.90
N TRP A 35 0.14 6.05 -16.74
CA TRP A 35 -0.59 6.78 -15.70
C TRP A 35 -0.01 6.52 -14.31
N SER A 36 0.19 5.25 -13.93
CA SER A 36 0.71 4.92 -12.59
C SER A 36 2.11 5.52 -12.33
N VAL A 37 2.96 5.62 -13.36
CA VAL A 37 4.31 6.20 -13.22
C VAL A 37 4.23 7.71 -12.99
N MET A 38 3.46 8.43 -13.81
CA MET A 38 3.30 9.88 -13.68
C MET A 38 2.52 10.25 -12.41
N HIS A 39 1.41 9.55 -12.14
CA HIS A 39 0.56 9.79 -10.98
C HIS A 39 1.33 9.66 -9.66
N PHE A 40 2.23 8.69 -9.57
CA PHE A 40 3.03 8.47 -8.36
C PHE A 40 3.89 9.69 -8.06
N ARG A 41 4.57 10.20 -9.08
CA ARG A 41 5.38 11.41 -8.97
C ARG A 41 4.54 12.61 -8.53
N ASP A 42 3.38 12.74 -9.13
CA ASP A 42 2.45 13.85 -8.88
C ASP A 42 1.95 13.91 -7.45
N LEU A 43 1.75 12.74 -6.84
CA LEU A 43 1.36 12.61 -5.43
C LEU A 43 2.44 13.14 -4.48
N PHE A 44 3.72 12.93 -4.75
CA PHE A 44 4.81 13.48 -3.91
C PHE A 44 4.92 14.99 -3.94
N ASN A 45 4.42 15.63 -5.00
CA ASN A 45 4.44 17.07 -5.15
C ASN A 45 3.18 17.76 -4.60
N LEU A 46 2.28 17.01 -3.94
CA LEU A 46 1.12 17.60 -3.29
C LEU A 46 1.52 18.33 -2.00
N PRO A 47 0.99 19.53 -1.75
CA PRO A 47 1.19 20.19 -0.47
C PRO A 47 0.57 19.37 0.66
N GLY A 48 1.29 19.23 1.78
CA GLY A 48 0.75 18.60 2.99
C GLY A 48 -0.50 19.34 3.52
N PRO A 49 -1.41 18.65 4.23
CA PRO A 49 -2.62 19.24 4.81
C PRO A 49 -2.34 20.31 5.89
N SER A 50 -1.10 20.43 6.37
CA SER A 50 -0.69 21.43 7.35
C SER A 50 0.79 21.79 7.18
N PRO A 51 1.28 22.93 7.74
CA PRO A 51 2.69 23.30 7.67
C PRO A 51 3.67 22.29 8.30
N ALA A 52 3.19 21.41 9.18
CA ALA A 52 3.99 20.36 9.81
C ALA A 52 4.05 19.06 8.99
N SER A 53 3.17 18.89 8.01
CA SER A 53 3.08 17.68 7.19
C SER A 53 3.85 17.82 5.88
N GLN A 54 4.63 16.81 5.57
CA GLN A 54 5.30 16.60 4.29
C GLN A 54 4.37 15.99 3.23
N GLY A 55 3.18 15.53 3.63
CA GLY A 55 2.19 14.92 2.75
C GLY A 55 2.52 13.46 2.46
N ILE A 56 2.54 13.10 1.18
CA ILE A 56 2.79 11.73 0.73
C ILE A 56 4.29 11.51 0.66
N THR A 57 4.79 10.55 1.43
CA THR A 57 6.23 10.31 1.63
C THR A 57 6.73 9.08 0.88
N ARG A 58 5.85 8.13 0.52
CA ARG A 58 6.21 6.92 -0.25
C ARG A 58 5.05 6.45 -1.13
N ALA A 59 5.35 5.88 -2.30
CA ALA A 59 4.38 5.26 -3.20
C ALA A 59 4.99 3.99 -3.80
N LEU A 60 4.41 2.85 -3.46
CA LEU A 60 4.99 1.54 -3.70
C LEU A 60 4.03 0.69 -4.52
N ARG A 61 4.56 -0.02 -5.51
CA ARG A 61 3.79 -0.95 -6.35
C ARG A 61 4.28 -2.38 -6.16
N TYR A 62 3.31 -3.27 -5.97
CA TYR A 62 3.47 -4.70 -5.85
C TYR A 62 2.59 -5.44 -6.87
N ILE A 63 2.94 -6.69 -7.17
CA ILE A 63 2.19 -7.60 -8.04
C ILE A 63 2.14 -8.99 -7.41
N ASN A 64 1.07 -9.76 -7.57
CA ASN A 64 1.09 -11.18 -7.17
C ASN A 64 1.20 -12.11 -8.38
N SER A 65 1.30 -13.42 -8.14
CA SER A 65 1.40 -14.44 -9.19
C SER A 65 0.20 -14.50 -10.15
N ALA A 66 -0.95 -13.94 -9.77
CA ALA A 66 -2.12 -13.79 -10.64
C ALA A 66 -2.07 -12.51 -11.51
N GLY A 67 -1.03 -11.68 -11.37
CA GLY A 67 -0.90 -10.40 -12.07
C GLY A 67 -1.71 -9.26 -11.46
N GLU A 68 -2.34 -9.46 -10.30
CA GLU A 68 -3.08 -8.40 -9.61
C GLU A 68 -2.11 -7.39 -9.02
N LEU A 69 -2.42 -6.09 -9.19
CA LEU A 69 -1.62 -5.00 -8.66
C LEU A 69 -2.10 -4.60 -7.26
N PHE A 70 -1.13 -4.22 -6.42
CA PHE A 70 -1.37 -3.71 -5.09
C PHE A 70 -0.44 -2.53 -4.84
N PHE A 71 -1.00 -1.43 -4.35
CA PHE A 71 -0.25 -0.21 -4.12
C PHE A 71 -0.37 0.25 -2.68
N THR A 72 0.71 0.76 -2.12
CA THR A 72 0.70 1.46 -0.84
C THR A 72 1.22 2.88 -1.03
N PHE A 73 0.47 3.85 -0.52
CA PHE A 73 0.88 5.25 -0.47
C PHE A 73 0.98 5.66 0.99
N HIS A 74 2.16 6.06 1.42
CA HIS A 74 2.44 6.41 2.80
C HIS A 74 2.31 7.91 2.96
N ALA A 75 1.62 8.35 3.99
CA ALA A 75 1.51 9.75 4.36
C ALA A 75 1.95 9.93 5.81
N ASP A 76 2.60 11.04 6.11
CA ASP A 76 2.89 11.43 7.49
C ASP A 76 1.63 11.96 8.20
N ASP A 77 0.62 12.40 7.45
CA ASP A 77 -0.74 12.68 7.90
C ASP A 77 -1.79 12.17 6.91
N VAL A 78 -2.61 11.21 7.33
CA VAL A 78 -3.70 10.62 6.51
C VAL A 78 -4.71 11.64 5.98
N LYS A 79 -4.81 12.82 6.60
CA LYS A 79 -5.70 13.90 6.14
C LYS A 79 -5.38 14.42 4.74
N ILE A 80 -4.20 14.12 4.20
CA ILE A 80 -3.84 14.47 2.82
C ILE A 80 -4.87 13.92 1.82
N TRP A 81 -5.46 12.76 2.08
CA TRP A 81 -6.43 12.12 1.19
C TRP A 81 -7.77 12.87 1.14
N ALA A 82 -8.13 13.60 2.20
CA ALA A 82 -9.32 14.45 2.22
C ALA A 82 -9.09 15.83 1.58
N SER A 83 -7.84 16.20 1.27
CA SER A 83 -7.49 17.53 0.76
C SER A 83 -7.95 17.78 -0.69
N ASP A 84 -8.25 19.04 -1.00
CA ASP A 84 -8.62 19.45 -2.36
C ASP A 84 -7.47 19.20 -3.36
N ALA A 85 -6.23 19.38 -2.91
CA ALA A 85 -5.05 19.13 -3.74
C ALA A 85 -5.00 17.67 -4.22
N TYR A 86 -5.28 16.72 -3.31
CA TYR A 86 -5.37 15.32 -3.66
C TYR A 86 -6.59 15.03 -4.56
N LYS A 87 -7.79 15.49 -4.18
CA LYS A 87 -9.03 15.24 -4.90
C LYS A 87 -9.00 15.75 -6.34
N ASN A 88 -8.38 16.91 -6.58
CA ASN A 88 -8.33 17.52 -7.92
C ASN A 88 -7.32 16.84 -8.85
N ARG A 89 -6.28 16.19 -8.33
CA ARG A 89 -5.22 15.58 -9.14
C ARG A 89 -5.35 14.06 -9.25
N SER A 90 -5.79 13.39 -8.20
CA SER A 90 -5.81 11.93 -8.11
C SER A 90 -6.59 11.22 -9.23
N PRO A 91 -7.80 11.66 -9.61
CA PRO A 91 -8.59 10.94 -10.61
C PRO A 91 -8.20 11.27 -12.05
N ARG A 92 -7.35 12.28 -12.32
CA ARG A 92 -7.05 12.76 -13.68
C ARG A 92 -6.28 11.70 -14.46
N LEU A 93 -6.73 11.40 -15.68
CA LEU A 93 -6.00 10.52 -16.60
C LEU A 93 -5.04 11.29 -17.51
N ASP A 94 -5.38 12.54 -17.83
CA ASP A 94 -4.65 13.45 -18.72
C ASP A 94 -3.54 14.23 -18.00
N LEU A 95 -2.68 13.53 -17.27
CA LEU A 95 -1.68 14.15 -16.39
C LEU A 95 -0.74 15.11 -17.14
N GLU A 96 -0.44 14.84 -18.41
CA GLU A 96 0.34 15.70 -19.32
C GLU A 96 -0.26 17.10 -19.57
N HIS A 97 -1.56 17.31 -19.30
CA HIS A 97 -2.20 18.62 -19.42
C HIS A 97 -2.24 19.37 -18.08
N THR A 98 -1.91 18.70 -16.99
CA THR A 98 -1.88 19.28 -15.64
C THR A 98 -0.49 19.79 -15.25
N ARG A 99 0.55 19.31 -15.96
CA ARG A 99 1.96 19.73 -15.81
C ARG A 99 2.80 19.27 -17.00
N GLU A 100 4.02 19.79 -17.09
CA GLU A 100 5.01 19.34 -18.08
C GLU A 100 5.44 17.88 -17.85
N VAL A 101 5.57 17.12 -18.93
CA VAL A 101 6.08 15.73 -18.93
C VAL A 101 7.60 15.76 -18.88
N GLU A 102 8.20 15.06 -17.93
CA GLU A 102 9.65 15.10 -17.70
C GLU A 102 10.43 14.03 -18.46
N GLN A 103 11.77 14.16 -18.46
CA GLN A 103 12.66 13.20 -19.10
C GLN A 103 12.49 11.79 -18.50
N GLY A 104 12.11 10.83 -19.36
CA GLY A 104 11.86 9.44 -18.97
C GLY A 104 10.40 9.12 -18.64
N GLU A 105 9.51 10.12 -18.69
CA GLU A 105 8.07 9.93 -18.66
C GLU A 105 7.50 9.85 -20.08
N GLU A 106 6.32 9.24 -20.19
CA GLU A 106 5.55 9.17 -21.44
C GLU A 106 4.14 9.68 -21.16
N ALA A 107 3.61 10.56 -22.02
CA ALA A 107 2.24 11.06 -21.92
C ALA A 107 1.24 9.90 -21.81
N VAL A 108 0.21 10.06 -20.96
CA VAL A 108 -0.70 8.97 -20.66
C VAL A 108 -1.56 8.66 -21.89
N LEU A 109 -2.15 9.70 -22.49
CA LEU A 109 -3.05 9.63 -23.63
C LEU A 109 -2.28 9.73 -24.97
N GLN A 110 -1.43 8.73 -25.27
CA GLN A 110 -0.83 8.63 -26.61
C GLN A 110 -1.90 8.21 -27.65
N GLY A 111 -2.27 9.11 -28.57
CA GLY A 111 -3.12 8.79 -29.72
C GLY A 111 -4.61 9.00 -29.46
N GLU A 112 -5.04 10.26 -29.57
CA GLU A 112 -6.39 10.79 -29.39
C GLU A 112 -7.45 10.10 -30.27
N LYS A 113 -8.06 9.01 -29.81
CA LYS A 113 -9.37 8.55 -30.33
C LYS A 113 -10.31 8.00 -29.26
N ALA A 114 -9.77 7.35 -28.23
CA ALA A 114 -10.59 6.71 -27.19
C ALA A 114 -11.23 7.71 -26.20
N PHE A 115 -10.69 8.93 -26.13
CA PHE A 115 -11.13 9.98 -25.20
C PHE A 115 -11.41 11.32 -25.89
N GLU A 116 -11.37 11.38 -27.22
CA GLU A 116 -11.74 12.58 -27.99
C GLU A 116 -13.17 13.01 -27.60
N GLY A 117 -13.33 14.24 -27.11
CA GLY A 117 -14.62 14.81 -26.71
C GLY A 117 -15.01 14.63 -25.24
N LYS A 118 -14.19 13.98 -24.40
CA LYS A 118 -14.34 14.09 -22.94
C LYS A 118 -13.59 15.32 -22.45
N GLU A 119 -14.30 16.24 -21.79
CA GLU A 119 -13.69 17.44 -21.21
C GLU A 119 -12.67 17.09 -20.11
N GLU A 120 -12.90 16.01 -19.36
CA GLU A 120 -12.01 15.56 -18.28
C GLU A 120 -11.93 14.03 -18.22
N PRO A 121 -10.97 13.38 -18.92
CA PRO A 121 -10.80 11.94 -18.84
C PRO A 121 -10.28 11.54 -17.46
N MET A 122 -10.91 10.53 -16.86
CA MET A 122 -10.60 10.07 -15.51
C MET A 122 -9.97 8.68 -15.53
N VAL A 123 -9.10 8.37 -14.57
CA VAL A 123 -8.52 7.03 -14.45
C VAL A 123 -9.61 5.95 -14.26
N TRP A 124 -10.74 6.33 -13.68
CA TRP A 124 -11.93 5.49 -13.55
C TRP A 124 -12.55 5.06 -14.89
N ASP A 125 -12.23 5.75 -15.99
CA ASP A 125 -12.67 5.36 -17.33
C ASP A 125 -11.98 4.08 -17.82
N ILE A 126 -10.81 3.75 -17.25
CA ILE A 126 -10.01 2.58 -17.67
C ILE A 126 -9.83 1.55 -16.56
N CYS A 127 -10.01 1.92 -15.29
CA CYS A 127 -9.90 1.02 -14.17
C CYS A 127 -11.03 1.17 -13.15
N ASN A 128 -11.34 0.08 -12.46
CA ASN A 128 -12.05 0.06 -11.20
C ASN A 128 -11.00 -0.11 -10.09
N ALA A 129 -10.69 0.97 -9.38
CA ALA A 129 -9.78 0.91 -8.24
C ALA A 129 -10.52 0.98 -6.91
N GLU A 130 -10.07 0.14 -6.01
CA GLU A 130 -10.57 0.03 -4.66
C GLU A 130 -9.54 0.55 -3.67
N PHE A 131 -10.00 1.24 -2.62
CA PHE A 131 -9.14 1.95 -1.68
C PHE A 131 -9.47 1.65 -0.22
N ALA A 132 -8.48 1.78 0.64
CA ALA A 132 -8.67 1.86 2.08
C ALA A 132 -7.66 2.82 2.69
N ILE A 133 -8.13 3.74 3.54
CA ILE A 133 -7.27 4.64 4.32
C ILE A 133 -7.06 4.04 5.70
N LEU A 134 -5.80 3.93 6.13
CA LEU A 134 -5.47 3.32 7.41
C LEU A 134 -4.43 4.13 8.17
N SER A 135 -4.64 4.39 9.46
CA SER A 135 -3.63 4.98 10.35
C SER A 135 -2.68 3.93 10.88
N ALA A 136 -1.41 4.27 11.01
CA ALA A 136 -0.43 3.47 11.71
C ALA A 136 -0.81 3.35 13.19
N SER A 137 -0.77 2.13 13.72
CA SER A 137 -0.79 1.88 15.15
C SER A 137 0.65 1.71 15.63
N SER A 138 0.98 2.24 16.81
CA SER A 138 2.32 2.08 17.38
C SER A 138 2.64 0.59 17.53
N SER A 139 3.67 0.12 16.81
CA SER A 139 4.11 -1.27 16.86
C SER A 139 4.88 -1.52 18.15
N SER A 140 4.30 -2.29 19.06
CA SER A 140 4.92 -2.71 20.34
C SER A 140 5.76 -3.99 20.25
N LEU A 141 6.14 -4.45 19.05
CA LEU A 141 7.10 -5.53 18.95
C LEU A 141 8.48 -5.01 19.38
N ASP A 142 9.23 -5.81 20.13
CA ASP A 142 10.63 -5.49 20.41
C ASP A 142 11.36 -5.30 19.07
N GLU A 143 12.11 -4.21 18.93
CA GLU A 143 12.89 -3.85 17.71
C GLU A 143 13.83 -4.97 17.23
N LYS A 144 14.08 -5.99 18.06
CA LYS A 144 14.90 -7.16 17.75
C LYS A 144 14.28 -8.09 16.72
N ASP A 145 12.95 -8.14 16.61
CA ASP A 145 12.25 -9.12 15.78
C ASP A 145 11.76 -8.56 14.43
N ALA A 146 11.46 -7.25 14.38
CA ALA A 146 11.10 -6.53 13.16
C ALA A 146 11.31 -5.01 13.32
N LYS A 147 11.63 -4.34 12.22
CA LYS A 147 11.67 -2.87 12.12
C LYS A 147 10.33 -2.32 11.59
N PRO A 148 9.98 -1.05 11.79
CA PRO A 148 8.75 -0.51 11.23
C PRO A 148 8.72 -0.53 9.70
N TYR A 149 7.61 -0.95 9.08
CA TYR A 149 7.44 -0.95 7.62
C TYR A 149 7.66 0.43 6.98
N HIS A 150 7.30 1.52 7.67
CA HIS A 150 7.57 2.88 7.21
C HIS A 150 9.05 3.27 7.21
N GLU A 151 9.94 2.42 7.73
CA GLU A 151 11.39 2.60 7.67
C GLU A 151 12.04 1.73 6.58
N PHE A 152 11.25 0.92 5.85
CA PHE A 152 11.78 0.02 4.82
C PHE A 152 12.66 0.79 3.81
N PRO A 153 13.92 0.38 3.59
CA PRO A 153 14.87 1.12 2.75
C PRO A 153 14.56 0.90 1.27
N LEU A 154 14.01 1.93 0.63
CA LEU A 154 13.56 1.88 -0.76
C LEU A 154 14.69 1.64 -1.78
N ALA A 155 15.93 1.99 -1.42
CA ALA A 155 17.12 1.71 -2.22
C ALA A 155 17.29 0.21 -2.52
N LEU A 156 16.74 -0.67 -1.68
CA LEU A 156 16.75 -2.11 -1.93
C LEU A 156 15.85 -2.51 -3.10
N LEU A 157 14.87 -1.72 -3.52
CA LEU A 157 13.82 -2.19 -4.42
C LEU A 157 14.02 -1.78 -5.88
N CYS A 158 14.85 -0.75 -6.14
CA CYS A 158 15.19 -0.28 -7.49
C CYS A 158 16.63 0.27 -7.56
N PRO A 159 17.63 -0.54 -7.97
CA PRO A 159 18.93 -0.01 -8.35
C PRO A 159 18.79 0.78 -9.67
N ARG A 160 19.02 2.09 -9.67
CA ARG A 160 18.97 2.92 -10.90
C ARG A 160 19.90 2.35 -11.98
N GLY A 161 19.38 2.14 -13.19
CA GLY A 161 20.17 1.88 -14.41
C GLY A 161 20.68 0.44 -14.63
N ALA A 162 20.30 -0.54 -13.81
CA ALA A 162 20.70 -1.94 -14.00
C ALA A 162 19.60 -2.79 -14.66
N LYS A 163 19.98 -3.85 -15.39
CA LYS A 163 19.05 -4.98 -15.64
C LYS A 163 18.61 -5.49 -14.25
N PRO A 164 17.30 -5.63 -13.99
CA PRO A 164 16.82 -5.90 -12.64
C PRO A 164 17.25 -7.28 -12.19
N THR A 165 18.19 -7.35 -11.26
CA THR A 165 18.12 -8.32 -10.17
C THR A 165 17.77 -7.51 -8.93
N ALA A 166 16.51 -7.03 -8.88
CA ALA A 166 15.97 -6.49 -7.64
C ALA A 166 16.06 -7.62 -6.59
N PRO A 167 16.52 -7.36 -5.37
CA PRO A 167 16.42 -8.34 -4.31
C PRO A 167 14.96 -8.79 -4.18
N PRO A 168 14.75 -10.05 -3.83
CA PRO A 168 13.44 -10.70 -3.77
C PRO A 168 12.60 -10.16 -2.60
N CYS A 169 12.07 -8.95 -2.73
CA CYS A 169 11.24 -8.37 -1.70
C CYS A 169 9.78 -8.78 -1.89
N LEU A 170 9.22 -9.37 -0.84
CA LEU A 170 7.82 -9.73 -0.76
C LEU A 170 7.14 -8.89 0.32
N LEU A 171 5.99 -8.32 -0.02
CA LEU A 171 5.04 -7.79 0.94
C LEU A 171 4.02 -8.89 1.25
N ILE A 172 3.84 -9.17 2.53
CA ILE A 172 2.79 -10.03 3.06
C ILE A 172 1.77 -9.11 3.74
N THR A 173 0.51 -9.26 3.39
CA THR A 173 -0.59 -8.51 4.01
C THR A 173 -1.50 -9.46 4.76
N LEU A 174 -1.79 -9.16 6.04
CA LEU A 174 -2.84 -9.83 6.81
C LEU A 174 -4.01 -8.86 6.97
N THR A 175 -5.04 -8.99 6.14
CA THR A 175 -6.26 -8.19 6.27
C THR A 175 -7.20 -8.85 7.25
N CYS A 176 -7.46 -8.19 8.38
CA CYS A 176 -8.13 -8.76 9.54
C CYS A 176 -9.46 -8.04 9.78
N THR A 177 -10.55 -8.81 9.84
CA THR A 177 -11.91 -8.31 10.07
C THR A 177 -12.50 -9.00 11.30
N SER A 178 -13.14 -8.25 12.19
CA SER A 178 -13.90 -8.76 13.33
C SER A 178 -15.37 -8.35 13.23
N ALA A 179 -16.26 -9.08 13.91
CA ALA A 179 -17.68 -8.72 14.00
C ALA A 179 -17.89 -7.38 14.70
N GLU A 180 -17.03 -7.06 15.68
CA GLU A 180 -17.05 -5.80 16.42
C GLU A 180 -16.00 -4.82 15.87
N ALA A 181 -16.35 -3.54 15.77
CA ALA A 181 -15.38 -2.49 15.46
C ALA A 181 -14.51 -2.22 16.69
N LEU A 182 -13.20 -2.45 16.56
CA LEU A 182 -12.25 -2.30 17.66
C LEU A 182 -11.32 -1.11 17.41
N GLU A 183 -11.27 -0.17 18.36
CA GLU A 183 -10.36 0.97 18.31
C GLU A 183 -8.89 0.58 18.49
N ASN A 184 -8.64 -0.47 19.27
CA ASN A 184 -7.31 -0.96 19.60
C ASN A 184 -7.13 -2.40 19.11
N PRO A 185 -5.88 -2.81 18.79
CA PRO A 185 -5.64 -4.16 18.33
C PRO A 185 -5.92 -5.14 19.47
N SER A 186 -6.69 -6.19 19.18
CA SER A 186 -6.93 -7.24 20.16
C SER A 186 -5.63 -7.98 20.50
N LYS A 187 -5.60 -8.63 21.68
CA LYS A 187 -4.52 -9.56 22.04
C LYS A 187 -4.32 -10.62 20.94
N GLN A 188 -5.41 -11.11 20.36
CA GLN A 188 -5.41 -12.14 19.32
C GLN A 188 -4.70 -11.67 18.04
N LEU A 189 -5.03 -10.46 17.56
CA LEU A 189 -4.38 -9.86 16.39
C LEU A 189 -2.87 -9.66 16.66
N THR A 190 -2.52 -9.20 17.86
CA THR A 190 -1.12 -9.05 18.29
C THR A 190 -0.40 -10.39 18.31
N THR A 191 -0.98 -11.44 18.90
CA THR A 191 -0.41 -12.79 18.93
C THR A 191 -0.21 -13.34 17.52
N MET A 192 -1.18 -13.16 16.63
CA MET A 192 -1.10 -13.59 15.23
C MET A 192 0.01 -12.88 14.47
N ARG A 193 0.11 -11.56 14.63
CA ARG A 193 1.22 -10.75 14.09
C ARG A 193 2.57 -11.30 14.56
N VAL A 194 2.74 -11.49 15.87
CA VAL A 194 3.97 -12.05 16.47
C VAL A 194 4.30 -13.42 15.88
N ALA A 195 3.31 -14.31 15.77
CA ALA A 195 3.50 -15.65 15.24
C ALA A 195 3.95 -15.64 13.77
N VAL A 196 3.37 -14.77 12.95
CA VAL A 196 3.73 -14.61 11.54
C VAL A 196 5.15 -14.05 11.39
N VAL A 197 5.47 -12.96 12.09
CA VAL A 197 6.83 -12.37 12.09
C VAL A 197 7.84 -13.40 12.59
N GLY A 198 7.54 -14.08 13.70
CA GLY A 198 8.41 -15.12 14.27
C GLY A 198 8.64 -16.29 13.31
N TYR A 199 7.61 -16.74 12.58
CA TYR A 199 7.75 -17.76 11.53
C TYR A 199 8.68 -17.28 10.41
N ILE A 200 8.48 -16.06 9.90
CA ILE A 200 9.32 -15.49 8.84
C ILE A 200 10.78 -15.42 9.30
N SER A 201 11.03 -14.83 10.47
CA SER A 201 12.39 -14.65 10.99
C SER A 201 13.08 -15.99 11.28
N SER A 202 12.35 -16.97 11.83
CA SER A 202 12.94 -18.26 12.26
C SER A 202 12.98 -19.34 11.18
N VAL A 203 12.18 -19.24 10.13
CA VAL A 203 12.08 -20.27 9.08
C VAL A 203 12.52 -19.72 7.72
N ILE A 204 11.96 -18.59 7.30
CA ILE A 204 12.21 -18.04 5.95
C ILE A 204 13.58 -17.37 5.87
N LEU A 205 13.93 -16.58 6.88
CA LEU A 205 15.21 -15.85 6.92
C LEU A 205 16.35 -16.65 7.53
N LYS A 206 16.07 -17.84 8.04
CA LYS A 206 17.09 -18.68 8.69
C LYS A 206 18.20 -19.04 7.70
N GLY A 207 19.41 -18.55 7.98
CA GLY A 207 20.59 -18.77 7.14
C GLY A 207 20.74 -17.77 5.98
N GLN A 208 19.86 -16.77 5.87
CA GLN A 208 20.04 -15.66 4.94
C GLN A 208 20.91 -14.57 5.58
N ALA A 209 22.04 -14.25 4.96
CA ALA A 209 23.03 -13.34 5.55
C ALA A 209 22.52 -11.90 5.76
N ASN A 210 21.54 -11.45 4.96
CA ASN A 210 20.98 -10.09 4.98
C ASN A 210 19.44 -10.10 5.05
N GLY A 211 18.85 -11.16 5.61
CA GLY A 211 17.41 -11.25 5.74
C GLY A 211 16.90 -10.27 6.81
N GLU A 212 16.07 -9.31 6.42
CA GLU A 212 15.39 -8.42 7.35
C GLU A 212 13.87 -8.50 7.20
N VAL A 213 13.17 -8.30 8.32
CA VAL A 213 11.70 -8.17 8.38
C VAL A 213 11.35 -6.76 8.80
N TYR A 214 10.44 -6.17 8.04
CA TYR A 214 9.83 -4.90 8.37
C TYR A 214 8.32 -5.10 8.53
N GLU A 215 7.74 -4.61 9.61
CA GLU A 215 6.33 -4.79 9.92
C GLU A 215 5.69 -3.50 10.40
N SER A 216 4.43 -3.28 10.00
CA SER A 216 3.57 -2.32 10.68
C SER A 216 2.12 -2.76 10.61
N MET A 217 1.38 -2.38 11.64
CA MET A 217 -0.03 -2.67 11.77
C MET A 217 -0.81 -1.36 11.64
N TYR A 218 -1.85 -1.38 10.82
CA TYR A 218 -2.68 -0.22 10.52
C TYR A 218 -4.15 -0.50 10.81
N ARG A 219 -4.84 0.53 11.29
CA ARG A 219 -6.28 0.53 11.56
C ARG A 219 -7.01 1.28 10.47
N HIS A 220 -8.08 0.70 9.96
CA HIS A 220 -8.92 1.34 8.95
C HIS A 220 -9.60 2.60 9.51
N LEU A 221 -9.59 3.68 8.71
CA LEU A 221 -10.21 4.97 8.98
C LEU A 221 -11.30 5.24 7.93
N PRO A 222 -12.51 4.72 8.12
CA PRO A 222 -13.58 4.88 7.13
C PRO A 222 -13.97 6.34 6.91
N ASP A 223 -13.86 7.19 7.93
CA ASP A 223 -14.24 8.61 7.85
C ASP A 223 -13.22 9.47 7.06
N GLU A 224 -12.00 8.96 6.86
CA GLU A 224 -10.96 9.62 6.06
C GLU A 224 -10.98 9.16 4.59
N GLN A 225 -11.86 8.22 4.25
CA GLN A 225 -12.03 7.71 2.89
C GLN A 225 -12.63 8.81 1.99
N PRO A 226 -11.97 9.19 0.88
CA PRO A 226 -12.55 10.19 -0.01
C PRO A 226 -13.76 9.64 -0.76
N ASP A 227 -14.83 10.44 -0.89
CA ASP A 227 -16.11 10.03 -1.50
C ASP A 227 -15.97 9.46 -2.92
N MET A 228 -14.97 9.93 -3.66
CA MET A 228 -14.68 9.50 -5.04
C MET A 228 -13.97 8.14 -5.14
N HIS A 229 -13.55 7.56 -4.02
CA HIS A 229 -12.79 6.32 -3.99
C HIS A 229 -13.64 5.17 -3.46
N PRO A 230 -14.02 4.20 -4.32
CA PRO A 230 -14.69 2.99 -3.88
C PRO A 230 -13.87 2.28 -2.79
N ILE A 231 -14.54 1.93 -1.69
CA ILE A 231 -13.90 1.17 -0.61
C ILE A 231 -13.55 -0.22 -1.13
N ILE A 232 -12.44 -0.81 -0.66
CA ILE A 232 -12.14 -2.23 -0.91
C ILE A 232 -13.37 -3.08 -0.56
N GLY A 233 -13.82 -3.87 -1.53
CA GLY A 233 -14.97 -4.74 -1.37
C GLY A 233 -14.65 -5.97 -0.52
N LYS A 234 -15.70 -6.69 -0.12
CA LYS A 234 -15.55 -8.05 0.43
C LYS A 234 -14.97 -8.96 -0.67
N GLY A 235 -13.65 -9.17 -0.66
CA GLY A 235 -12.93 -10.00 -1.64
C GLY A 235 -11.82 -10.85 -1.03
N LYS A 236 -11.00 -11.51 -1.85
CA LYS A 236 -9.90 -12.41 -1.41
C LYS A 236 -8.87 -11.75 -0.50
N HIS A 237 -8.70 -10.44 -0.61
CA HIS A 237 -7.75 -9.65 0.18
C HIS A 237 -8.44 -8.70 1.18
N GLY A 238 -9.79 -8.72 1.22
CA GLY A 238 -10.62 -8.18 2.30
C GLY A 238 -10.76 -6.66 2.43
N ASN A 239 -11.74 -6.25 3.23
CA ASN A 239 -11.90 -4.90 3.78
C ASN A 239 -11.89 -5.03 5.30
N GLY A 240 -10.67 -5.13 5.84
CA GLY A 240 -10.47 -5.40 7.26
C GLY A 240 -10.47 -4.12 8.07
N SER A 241 -10.95 -4.21 9.31
CA SER A 241 -10.76 -3.18 10.33
C SER A 241 -9.26 -2.94 10.62
N TRP A 242 -8.43 -3.95 10.33
CA TRP A 242 -6.98 -3.90 10.52
C TRP A 242 -6.25 -4.53 9.34
N ILE A 243 -5.05 -4.03 9.05
CA ILE A 243 -4.09 -4.69 8.17
C ILE A 243 -2.71 -4.75 8.82
N VAL A 244 -2.04 -5.88 8.69
CA VAL A 244 -0.63 -6.03 9.02
C VAL A 244 0.16 -6.14 7.72
N CYS A 245 1.10 -5.23 7.50
CA CYS A 245 2.02 -5.26 6.36
C CYS A 245 3.38 -5.78 6.86
N VAL A 246 3.86 -6.89 6.31
CA VAL A 246 5.17 -7.47 6.61
C VAL A 246 5.97 -7.54 5.32
N VAL A 247 7.06 -6.77 5.22
CA VAL A 247 8.00 -6.86 4.11
C VAL A 247 9.19 -7.72 4.49
N VAL A 248 9.53 -8.65 3.61
CA VAL A 248 10.61 -9.61 3.79
C VAL A 248 11.56 -9.53 2.60
N GLN A 249 12.85 -9.42 2.89
CA GLN A 249 13.91 -9.53 1.88
C GLN A 249 14.35 -11.01 1.76
N ALA A 250 13.65 -11.82 0.96
CA ALA A 250 13.92 -13.27 0.85
C ALA A 250 13.52 -13.89 -0.49
N GLU A 251 14.39 -14.76 -1.04
CA GLU A 251 14.03 -15.61 -2.20
C GLU A 251 13.14 -16.76 -1.73
N CYS A 252 11.83 -16.64 -1.94
CA CYS A 252 10.91 -17.74 -1.72
C CYS A 252 9.74 -17.73 -2.72
N SER A 253 9.14 -18.91 -2.92
CA SER A 253 7.95 -19.07 -3.77
C SER A 253 6.74 -18.38 -3.13
N GLU A 254 5.98 -17.61 -3.90
CA GLU A 254 4.78 -16.92 -3.42
C GLU A 254 3.71 -17.90 -2.92
N GLU A 255 3.43 -18.97 -3.67
CA GLU A 255 2.39 -19.95 -3.28
C GLU A 255 2.78 -20.71 -2.00
N GLY A 256 4.03 -21.19 -1.93
CA GLY A 256 4.52 -21.93 -0.75
C GLY A 256 4.56 -21.06 0.50
N LEU A 257 4.99 -19.80 0.36
CA LEU A 257 4.98 -18.84 1.47
C LEU A 257 3.54 -18.57 1.94
N ARG A 258 2.63 -18.27 1.01
CA ARG A 258 1.23 -18.00 1.33
C ARG A 258 0.60 -19.14 2.13
N ALA A 259 0.72 -20.38 1.66
CA ALA A 259 0.14 -21.54 2.32
C ALA A 259 0.68 -21.73 3.76
N ASN A 260 1.98 -21.53 3.95
CA ASN A 260 2.59 -21.62 5.28
C ASN A 260 2.11 -20.51 6.22
N ILE A 261 1.99 -19.28 5.72
CA ILE A 261 1.48 -18.14 6.51
C ILE A 261 0.01 -18.36 6.88
N GLU A 262 -0.82 -18.83 5.94
CA GLU A 262 -2.21 -19.21 6.19
C GLU A 262 -2.29 -20.31 7.28
N GLN A 263 -1.39 -21.29 7.26
CA GLN A 263 -1.31 -22.31 8.31
C GLN A 263 -0.92 -21.74 9.69
N VAL A 264 0.02 -20.79 9.73
CA VAL A 264 0.41 -20.11 10.99
C VAL A 264 -0.75 -19.29 11.54
N VAL A 265 -1.44 -18.54 10.69
CA VAL A 265 -2.66 -17.78 11.03
C VAL A 265 -3.73 -18.71 11.60
N GLU A 266 -4.07 -19.78 10.89
CA GLU A 266 -5.11 -20.73 11.30
C GLU A 266 -4.74 -21.45 12.62
N SER A 267 -3.49 -21.86 12.77
CA SER A 267 -3.00 -22.48 14.01
C SER A 267 -3.06 -21.53 15.21
N THR A 268 -2.91 -20.23 14.97
CA THR A 268 -2.99 -19.20 16.01
C THR A 268 -4.44 -18.91 16.37
N LYS A 269 -5.33 -18.78 15.37
CA LYS A 269 -6.78 -18.63 15.58
C LYS A 269 -7.37 -19.74 16.45
N ARG A 270 -7.01 -21.00 16.20
CA ARG A 270 -7.49 -22.15 16.98
C ARG A 270 -7.07 -22.14 18.45
N LYS A 271 -5.91 -21.55 18.76
CA LYS A 271 -5.40 -21.48 20.15
C LYS A 271 -6.06 -20.37 20.95
N GLU A 272 -6.45 -19.29 20.28
CA GLU A 272 -6.95 -18.07 20.92
C GLU A 272 -8.48 -17.97 20.90
N ASP A 273 -9.20 -18.96 20.36
CA ASP A 273 -10.66 -18.98 20.18
C ASP A 273 -11.18 -17.70 19.50
N GLY A 274 -10.50 -17.28 18.43
CA GLY A 274 -10.69 -15.97 17.81
C GLY A 274 -11.72 -15.93 16.68
N GLU A 275 -12.59 -14.92 16.69
CA GLU A 275 -13.60 -14.66 15.66
C GLU A 275 -13.09 -13.86 14.43
N TRP A 276 -11.79 -13.58 14.36
CA TRP A 276 -11.22 -12.79 13.26
C TRP A 276 -11.26 -13.55 11.93
N ASP A 277 -11.86 -12.95 10.91
CA ASP A 277 -11.65 -13.36 9.52
C ASP A 277 -10.35 -12.73 9.01
N VAL A 278 -9.41 -13.57 8.56
CA VAL A 278 -8.05 -13.13 8.21
C VAL A 278 -7.74 -13.59 6.80
N LYS A 279 -7.37 -12.64 5.96
CA LYS A 279 -7.02 -12.86 4.56
C LYS A 279 -5.56 -12.55 4.34
N VAL A 280 -4.84 -13.51 3.75
CA VAL A 280 -3.42 -13.42 3.47
C VAL A 280 -3.20 -13.04 2.00
N GLY A 281 -2.47 -11.96 1.79
CA GLY A 281 -1.93 -11.56 0.49
C GLY A 281 -0.41 -11.69 0.49
N VAL A 282 0.16 -12.12 -0.63
CA VAL A 282 1.61 -12.15 -0.86
C VAL A 282 1.86 -11.44 -2.19
N TRP A 283 2.73 -10.44 -2.17
CA TRP A 283 2.94 -9.52 -3.28
C TRP A 283 4.42 -9.28 -3.50
N ARG A 284 4.87 -9.40 -4.74
CA ARG A 284 6.23 -9.08 -5.16
C ARG A 284 6.37 -7.60 -5.48
N ALA A 285 7.39 -6.99 -4.90
CA ALA A 285 7.81 -5.62 -5.18
C ALA A 285 8.10 -5.41 -6.69
N GLN A 286 7.63 -4.30 -7.28
CA GLN A 286 7.90 -3.94 -8.68
C GLN A 286 8.53 -2.56 -8.88
N VAL A 287 7.88 -1.49 -8.39
CA VAL A 287 8.27 -0.10 -8.64
C VAL A 287 8.11 0.72 -7.38
N PHE A 288 9.08 1.58 -7.11
CA PHE A 288 9.12 2.42 -5.91
C PHE A 288 9.53 3.82 -6.32
N LEU A 289 8.70 4.77 -5.95
CA LEU A 289 9.00 6.19 -6.03
C LEU A 289 8.97 6.74 -4.60
N SER A 290 9.84 7.69 -4.32
CA SER A 290 10.03 8.34 -3.01
C SER A 290 10.42 9.78 -3.22
#